data_AF-A0A519X3G6-F1
#
_entry.id   AF-A0A519X3G6-F1
#
_cell.length_a   1.000
_cell.length_b   1.000
_cell.length_c   1.000
_cell.angle_alpha   90.00
_cell.angle_beta   90.00
_cell.angle_gamma   90.00
#
_symmetry.space_group_name_H-M   'P 1'
#
loop_
_entity.id
_entity.type
_entity.pdbx_description
1 polymer ?
#
loop_
_entity_poly.entity_id
_entity_poly.type
_entity_poly.pdbx_seq_one_letter_code
_entity_poly.pdbx_strand_id
1 'polypeptide(L)' 'MNVRLKRIQTAIEPLRQEIINHKVYSEIKTLRDLKIFM' A
#
# COMPACT_ATOMS: atom_id res chain seq x y z
N MET A 1 -13.72 3.41 20.59
CA MET A 1 -13.26 3.06 19.23
C MET A 1 -14.10 3.83 18.21
N ASN A 2 -13.49 4.70 17.41
CA ASN A 2 -14.23 5.61 16.51
C ASN A 2 -14.84 4.84 15.33
N VAL A 3 -16.16 4.62 15.35
CA VAL A 3 -16.90 3.85 14.33
C VAL A 3 -16.70 4.38 12.91
N ARG A 4 -16.52 5.71 12.76
CA ARG A 4 -16.24 6.36 11.47
C ARG A 4 -14.90 5.93 10.88
N LEU A 5 -13.85 5.83 11.70
CA LEU A 5 -12.53 5.37 11.25
C LEU A 5 -12.58 3.92 10.79
N LYS A 6 -13.32 3.06 11.51
CA LYS A 6 -13.45 1.64 11.14
C LYS A 6 -14.15 1.46 9.79
N ARG A 7 -15.18 2.26 9.51
CA ARG A 7 -15.86 2.25 8.20
C ARG A 7 -14.95 2.67 7.05
N ILE A 8 -14.15 3.72 7.26
CA ILE A 8 -13.19 4.17 6.25
C ILE A 8 -12.14 3.09 6.01
N GLN A 9 -11.58 2.51 7.07
CA GLN A 9 -10.59 1.42 6.96
C GLN A 9 -11.15 0.22 6.19
N THR A 10 -12.38 -0.22 6.48
CA THR A 10 -13.02 -1.32 5.74
C THR A 10 -13.26 -0.95 4.28
N ALA A 11 -13.64 0.29 3.98
CA ALA A 11 -13.90 0.75 2.61
C ALA A 11 -12.61 0.86 1.78
N ILE A 12 -11.50 1.27 2.37
CA ILE A 12 -10.20 1.42 1.69
C ILE A 12 -9.35 0.15 1.72
N GLU A 13 -9.74 -0.87 2.48
CA GLU A 13 -9.03 -2.15 2.58
C GLU A 13 -8.68 -2.78 1.22
N PRO A 14 -9.59 -2.86 0.22
CA PRO A 14 -9.21 -3.39 -1.10
C PRO A 14 -8.15 -2.55 -1.80
N LEU A 15 -8.28 -1.21 -1.76
CA LEU A 15 -7.28 -0.29 -2.32
C LEU A 15 -5.93 -0.43 -1.61
N ARG A 16 -5.95 -0.67 -0.30
CA ARG A 16 -4.75 -0.95 0.49
C ARG A 16 -4.07 -2.24 0.05
N GLN A 17 -4.85 -3.29 -0.22
CA GLN A 17 -4.33 -4.55 -0.75
C GLN A 17 -3.74 -4.39 -2.17
N GLU A 18 -4.35 -3.56 -3.01
CA GLU A 18 -3.82 -3.26 -4.35
C GLU A 18 -2.47 -2.52 -4.28
N ILE A 19 -2.33 -1.58 -3.36
CA ILE A 19 -1.06 -0.86 -3.14
C ILE A 19 -0.01 -1.83 -2.61
N ILE A 20 -0.30 -2.60 -1.56
CA ILE A 20 0.67 -3.52 -0.94
C ILE A 20 1.14 -4.61 -1.91
N ASN A 21 0.23 -5.15 -2.72
CA ASN A 21 0.54 -6.20 -3.69
C ASN A 21 0.90 -5.64 -5.08
N HIS A 22 1.23 -4.34 -5.17
CA HIS A 22 1.53 -3.71 -6.43
C HIS A 22 2.83 -4.29 -7.03
N LYS A 23 2.77 -4.68 -8.31
CA LYS A 23 3.88 -5.34 -9.03
C LYS A 23 5.19 -4.57 -8.99
N VAL A 24 5.13 -3.24 -8.90
CA VAL A 24 6.33 -2.40 -8.81
C VAL A 24 7.16 -2.72 -7.57
N TYR A 25 6.54 -3.08 -6.44
CA TYR A 25 7.28 -3.51 -5.26
C TYR A 25 8.01 -4.84 -5.46
N SER A 26 7.49 -5.71 -6.34
CA SER A 26 8.20 -6.94 -6.76
C SER A 26 9.40 -6.66 -7.66
N GLU A 27 9.42 -5.51 -8.34
CA GLU A 27 10.54 -5.07 -9.17
C GLU A 27 11.61 -4.28 -8.40
N ILE A 28 11.30 -3.79 -7.19
CA ILE A 28 12.28 -3.15 -6.29
C ILE A 28 13.16 -4.25 -5.67
N LYS A 29 14.39 -4.41 -6.19
CA LYS A 29 15.32 -5.45 -5.76
C LYS A 29 16.50 -4.90 -4.96
N THR A 30 16.79 -3.62 -5.09
CA THR A 30 17.93 -2.96 -4.47
C THR A 30 17.56 -1.65 -3.77
N LEU A 31 18.44 -1.19 -2.87
CA LEU A 31 18.34 0.14 -2.25
C LEU A 31 18.35 1.27 -3.28
N ARG A 32 18.97 1.06 -4.45
CA ARG A 32 18.96 2.03 -5.55
C ARG A 32 17.58 2.11 -6.20
N ASP A 33 16.93 0.99 -6.43
CA ASP A 33 15.57 0.94 -7.00
C ASP A 33 14.57 1.63 -6.06
N LEU A 34 14.69 1.38 -4.76
CA LEU A 34 13.89 2.07 -3.75
C LEU A 34 14.09 3.59 -3.78
N LYS A 35 15.35 4.04 -3.95
CA LYS A 35 15.69 5.47 -4.01
C LYS A 35 15.22 6.17 -5.29
N ILE A 36 14.99 5.43 -6.38
CA ILE A 36 14.42 5.97 -7.63
C ILE A 36 12.89 6.06 -7.51
N PHE A 37 12.28 5.18 -6.73
CA PHE A 37 10.84 5.10 -6.55
C PHE A 37 10.28 6.11 -5.53
N MET A 38 11.02 6.42 -4.45
CA MET A 38 10.67 7.43 -3.44
C MET A 38 11.10 8.83 -3.85
#